data_AF-A0A3D8H109-F1
#
_entry.id   AF-A0A3D8H109-F1
#
_cell.length_a   1.000
_cell.length_b   1.000
_cell.length_c   1.000
_cell.angle_alpha   90.00
_cell.angle_beta   90.00
_cell.angle_gamma   90.00
#
_symmetry.space_group_name_H-M   'P 1'
#
loop_
_entity.id
_entity.type
_entity.pdbx_description
1 polymer ?
#
loop_
_entity_poly.entity_id
_entity_poly.type
_entity_poly.pdbx_seq_one_letter_code
_entity_poly.pdbx_strand_id
1 'polypeptide(L)'
;MTKIANIKGREVLDSRGNPTVEADVILEDGAVGSACAPSGASTGSREALELRDGDASRYLGKGVLKAVEAVNSKIRDALVGKDAADQRALDQIMLDLDGTENKANLGANAILAVSLAAAKAAAISLGKPLYAHIADINGTSGQFSMPVPMMNILNGGEHADNNVDIQEFMVQPVSAKSFSEALRVGAEIFHSLKKVLKAQGLNTAVGDEGGFAPNLPSNEAALAVIQEAVEKAGYKLGTDVTLALDCASSEFYKDGQYQLSGEGKNFDSEGFADYLAGLCERYPIVSIEDGMDESDWDGWKVLTDKLGAKVQLVGDDLFVTNTKILKQGIEKGVGNSILIKFNQIGSLSETLDAIKMAQDAGFTAVISHRSGETEDTTIADLAVATCAGQIKTGSLCRSDRVAKYNQLLRIEEALDGKAPYRGLSEIKGQG
;
A
#
# COMPACT_ATOMS: atom_id res chain seq x y z
N MET A 1 0.88 -27.63 17.44
CA MET A 1 -0.44 -27.45 18.08
C MET A 1 -0.76 -25.98 17.98
N THR A 2 -1.75 -25.61 17.18
CA THR A 2 -1.98 -24.20 16.79
C THR A 2 -2.86 -23.42 17.76
N LYS A 3 -3.18 -23.98 18.95
CA LYS A 3 -3.98 -23.26 19.95
C LYS A 3 -3.20 -22.10 20.55
N ILE A 4 -3.86 -20.96 20.70
CA ILE A 4 -3.29 -19.76 21.31
C ILE A 4 -3.14 -19.98 22.82
N ALA A 5 -1.90 -19.92 23.30
CA ALA A 5 -1.59 -19.96 24.73
C ALA A 5 -1.61 -18.56 25.35
N ASN A 6 -1.17 -17.52 24.62
CA ASN A 6 -1.14 -16.15 25.12
C ASN A 6 -1.06 -15.13 23.97
N ILE A 7 -1.42 -13.87 24.25
CA ILE A 7 -1.27 -12.73 23.35
C ILE A 7 -0.68 -11.56 24.16
N LYS A 8 0.27 -10.83 23.57
CA LYS A 8 0.89 -9.65 24.20
C LYS A 8 0.90 -8.48 23.23
N GLY A 9 0.35 -7.34 23.63
CA GLY A 9 0.46 -6.07 22.91
C GLY A 9 1.51 -5.16 23.52
N ARG A 10 2.16 -4.34 22.69
CA ARG A 10 3.08 -3.27 23.14
C ARG A 10 3.07 -2.07 22.21
N GLU A 11 3.46 -0.93 22.77
CA GLU A 11 3.67 0.31 22.01
C GLU A 11 5.11 0.32 21.48
N VAL A 12 5.25 0.40 20.15
CA VAL A 12 6.53 0.56 19.43
C VAL A 12 6.48 1.83 18.59
N LEU A 13 7.56 2.17 17.87
CA LEU A 13 7.60 3.35 17.00
C LEU A 13 7.56 2.94 15.53
N ASP A 14 6.81 3.71 14.73
CA ASP A 14 6.84 3.65 13.27
C ASP A 14 8.06 4.41 12.70
N SER A 15 8.21 4.37 11.38
CA SER A 15 9.32 4.99 10.66
C SER A 15 9.31 6.52 10.65
N ARG A 16 8.24 7.14 11.14
CA ARG A 16 8.11 8.59 11.36
C ARG A 16 8.30 8.96 12.84
N GLY A 17 8.56 7.97 13.70
CA GLY A 17 8.74 8.16 15.14
C GLY A 17 7.43 8.34 15.91
N ASN A 18 6.28 8.01 15.31
CA ASN A 18 5.00 7.99 16.01
C ASN A 18 4.76 6.60 16.64
N PRO A 19 4.03 6.53 17.76
CA PRO A 19 3.64 5.25 18.35
C PRO A 19 2.77 4.40 17.41
N THR A 20 2.95 3.08 17.44
CA THR A 20 2.05 2.09 16.85
C THR A 20 1.98 0.82 17.70
N VAL A 21 1.03 -0.07 17.37
CA VAL A 21 0.77 -1.32 18.08
C VAL A 21 1.58 -2.45 17.45
N GLU A 22 2.35 -3.15 18.26
CA GLU A 22 2.89 -4.48 17.96
C GLU A 22 2.17 -5.53 18.83
N ALA A 23 1.85 -6.68 18.24
CA ALA A 23 1.31 -7.83 18.96
C ALA A 23 2.15 -9.09 18.74
N ASP A 24 2.33 -9.88 19.79
CA ASP A 24 2.77 -11.28 19.72
C ASP A 24 1.59 -12.21 19.98
N VAL A 25 1.44 -13.23 19.15
CA VAL A 25 0.56 -14.38 19.38
C VAL A 25 1.43 -15.60 19.65
N ILE A 26 1.25 -16.21 20.82
CA ILE A 26 2.07 -17.32 21.33
C ILE A 26 1.20 -18.57 21.38
N LEU A 27 1.62 -19.65 20.73
CA LEU A 27 0.86 -20.91 20.66
C LEU A 27 1.34 -21.93 21.73
N GLU A 28 0.52 -22.95 21.98
CA GLU A 28 0.80 -24.01 22.97
C GLU A 28 2.07 -24.82 22.66
N ASP A 29 2.49 -24.89 21.40
CA ASP A 29 3.74 -25.55 21.00
C ASP A 29 4.98 -24.63 21.04
N GLY A 30 4.80 -23.38 21.49
CA GLY A 30 5.87 -22.38 21.60
C GLY A 30 6.14 -21.58 20.33
N ALA A 31 5.40 -21.80 19.22
CA ALA A 31 5.47 -20.92 18.07
C ALA A 31 5.00 -19.50 18.45
N VAL A 32 5.72 -18.49 17.94
CA VAL A 32 5.41 -17.07 18.18
C VAL A 32 5.38 -16.35 16.84
N GLY A 33 4.27 -15.69 16.55
CA GLY A 33 4.17 -14.73 15.46
C GLY A 33 4.06 -13.32 16.02
N SER A 34 4.78 -12.38 15.42
CA SER A 34 4.76 -10.96 15.79
C SER A 34 4.42 -10.10 14.58
N ALA A 35 3.59 -9.07 14.78
CA ALA A 35 3.26 -8.12 13.73
C ALA A 35 2.96 -6.73 14.27
N CYS A 36 3.26 -5.71 13.46
CA CYS A 36 2.97 -4.32 13.73
C CYS A 36 1.86 -3.80 12.80
N ALA A 37 1.00 -2.92 13.31
CA ALA A 37 0.10 -2.13 12.46
C ALA A 37 0.87 -0.93 11.86
N PRO A 38 0.83 -0.70 10.54
CA PRO A 38 1.32 0.56 9.97
C PRO A 38 0.26 1.67 10.11
N SER A 39 0.66 2.93 9.82
CA SER A 39 -0.17 4.13 9.99
C SER A 39 -0.03 5.09 8.80
N GLY A 40 -1.14 5.71 8.38
CA GLY A 40 -1.18 6.68 7.27
C GLY A 40 -0.74 8.11 7.65
N ALA A 41 -0.47 8.95 6.64
CA ALA A 41 -0.32 10.40 6.77
C ALA A 41 -1.62 11.05 6.31
N SER A 42 -1.94 10.85 5.02
CA SER A 42 -3.28 10.99 4.49
C SER A 42 -4.09 9.71 4.78
N THR A 43 -5.33 9.92 5.21
CA THR A 43 -6.28 8.87 5.56
C THR A 43 -7.63 9.23 4.95
N GLY A 44 -8.14 8.38 4.07
CA GLY A 44 -9.50 8.51 3.57
C GLY A 44 -10.51 8.59 4.72
N SER A 45 -11.53 9.43 4.56
CA SER A 45 -12.50 9.72 5.64
C SER A 45 -13.32 8.50 6.10
N ARG A 46 -13.27 7.41 5.33
CA ARG A 46 -14.03 6.17 5.52
C ARG A 46 -13.16 4.99 5.98
N GLU A 47 -11.88 5.18 6.28
CA GLU A 47 -11.01 4.14 6.84
C GLU A 47 -11.52 3.63 8.20
N ALA A 48 -11.19 2.38 8.53
CA ALA A 48 -11.32 1.86 9.89
C ALA A 48 -10.45 2.68 10.86
N LEU A 49 -10.92 2.87 12.09
CA LEU A 49 -10.34 3.83 13.01
C LEU A 49 -9.01 3.33 13.61
N GLU A 50 -7.93 4.07 13.39
CA GLU A 50 -6.72 3.96 14.19
C GLU A 50 -6.96 4.58 15.58
N LEU A 51 -6.97 3.75 16.64
CA LEU A 51 -7.23 4.25 18.00
C LEU A 51 -5.97 4.86 18.61
N ARG A 52 -6.02 6.18 18.84
CA ARG A 52 -4.98 7.00 19.49
C ARG A 52 -5.45 7.47 20.87
N ASP A 53 -4.50 7.75 21.76
CA ASP A 53 -4.78 8.09 23.16
C ASP A 53 -5.38 9.50 23.31
N GLY A 54 -4.92 10.48 22.52
CA GLY A 54 -5.28 11.89 22.65
C GLY A 54 -4.62 12.60 23.84
N ASP A 55 -3.67 11.95 24.51
CA ASP A 55 -2.93 12.54 25.64
C ASP A 55 -1.77 13.41 25.13
N ALA A 56 -1.97 14.74 25.12
CA ALA A 56 -0.97 15.71 24.66
C ALA A 56 0.38 15.62 25.39
N SER A 57 0.43 15.04 26.59
CA SER A 57 1.67 14.88 27.36
C SER A 57 2.57 13.75 26.85
N ARG A 58 2.04 12.83 26.04
CA ARG A 58 2.77 11.68 25.47
C ARG A 58 2.68 11.70 23.95
N TYR A 59 3.83 11.74 23.29
CA TYR A 59 3.92 11.69 21.82
C TYR A 59 2.97 12.68 21.12
N LEU A 60 2.77 13.87 21.71
CA LEU A 60 1.89 14.91 21.18
C LEU A 60 0.43 14.44 20.95
N GLY A 61 -0.09 13.54 21.79
CA GLY A 61 -1.44 12.98 21.65
C GLY A 61 -1.49 11.68 20.84
N LYS A 62 -0.39 11.26 20.23
CA LYS A 62 -0.34 10.12 19.30
C LYS A 62 -0.04 8.77 19.94
N GLY A 63 -0.01 8.68 21.27
CA GLY A 63 0.12 7.40 22.00
C GLY A 63 -0.95 6.38 21.60
N VAL A 64 -0.67 5.09 21.80
CA VAL A 64 -1.59 3.99 21.45
C VAL A 64 -1.83 3.03 22.64
N LEU A 65 -1.67 3.50 23.88
CA LEU A 65 -1.83 2.66 25.06
C LEU A 65 -3.25 2.09 25.21
N LYS A 66 -4.28 2.81 24.77
CA LYS A 66 -5.66 2.29 24.74
C LYS A 66 -5.79 1.06 23.83
N ALA A 67 -5.19 1.10 22.64
CA ALA A 67 -5.19 0.00 21.69
C ALA A 67 -4.34 -1.18 22.21
N VAL A 68 -3.18 -0.89 22.80
CA VAL A 68 -2.32 -1.89 23.46
C VAL A 68 -3.05 -2.58 24.63
N GLU A 69 -3.81 -1.82 25.43
CA GLU A 69 -4.63 -2.38 26.50
C GLU A 69 -5.75 -3.28 25.94
N ALA A 70 -6.38 -2.90 24.82
CA ALA A 70 -7.37 -3.75 24.14
C ALA A 70 -6.79 -5.10 23.71
N VAL A 71 -5.55 -5.11 23.19
CA VAL A 71 -4.81 -6.34 22.87
C VAL A 71 -4.56 -7.18 24.13
N ASN A 72 -4.03 -6.56 25.19
CA ASN A 72 -3.63 -7.24 26.42
C ASN A 72 -4.80 -7.66 27.33
N SER A 73 -6.02 -7.22 27.06
CA SER A 73 -7.21 -7.53 27.85
C SER A 73 -8.26 -8.23 27.00
N LYS A 74 -9.23 -7.48 26.47
CA LYS A 74 -10.41 -7.99 25.77
C LYS A 74 -10.07 -8.97 24.65
N ILE A 75 -9.11 -8.63 23.78
CA ILE A 75 -8.74 -9.48 22.64
C ILE A 75 -8.05 -10.76 23.13
N ARG A 76 -7.02 -10.65 23.99
CA ARG A 76 -6.37 -11.82 24.58
C ARG A 76 -7.37 -12.76 25.25
N ASP A 77 -8.22 -12.23 26.12
CA ASP A 77 -9.16 -13.03 26.91
C ASP A 77 -10.19 -13.75 26.01
N ALA A 78 -10.55 -13.17 24.86
CA ALA A 78 -11.45 -13.79 23.89
C ALA A 78 -10.78 -14.86 23.00
N LEU A 79 -9.47 -14.72 22.73
CA LEU A 79 -8.75 -15.57 21.76
C LEU A 79 -7.88 -16.67 22.38
N VAL A 80 -7.50 -16.58 23.66
CA VAL A 80 -6.77 -17.66 24.33
C VAL A 80 -7.58 -18.97 24.28
N GLY A 81 -6.91 -20.06 23.91
CA GLY A 81 -7.49 -21.39 23.70
C GLY A 81 -8.15 -21.60 22.34
N LYS A 82 -8.26 -20.57 21.49
CA LYS A 82 -8.74 -20.68 20.10
C LYS A 82 -7.62 -21.18 19.18
N ASP A 83 -7.99 -21.73 18.04
CA ASP A 83 -7.05 -22.23 17.03
C ASP A 83 -6.56 -21.09 16.13
N ALA A 84 -5.25 -20.84 16.12
CA ALA A 84 -4.63 -19.82 15.28
C ALA A 84 -4.67 -20.13 13.78
N ALA A 85 -4.86 -21.39 13.40
CA ALA A 85 -4.99 -21.76 11.99
C ALA A 85 -6.36 -21.41 11.39
N ASP A 86 -7.39 -21.16 12.22
CA ASP A 86 -8.71 -20.71 11.77
C ASP A 86 -8.78 -19.18 11.74
N GLN A 87 -8.04 -18.60 10.78
CA GLN A 87 -7.87 -17.15 10.64
C GLN A 87 -9.21 -16.40 10.57
N ARG A 88 -10.18 -16.93 9.80
CA ARG A 88 -11.49 -16.31 9.63
C ARG A 88 -12.29 -16.31 10.93
N ALA A 89 -12.25 -17.38 11.71
CA ALA A 89 -12.91 -17.42 13.00
C ALA A 89 -12.28 -16.45 14.01
N LEU A 90 -10.94 -16.34 14.05
CA LEU A 90 -10.26 -15.39 14.92
C LEU A 90 -10.60 -13.94 14.60
N ASP A 91 -10.51 -13.58 13.31
CA ASP A 91 -10.85 -12.24 12.85
C ASP A 91 -12.32 -11.93 13.20
N GLN A 92 -13.25 -12.86 12.93
CA GLN A 92 -14.66 -12.67 13.25
C GLN A 92 -14.90 -12.45 14.75
N ILE A 93 -14.23 -13.20 15.64
CA ILE A 93 -14.34 -12.99 17.09
C ILE A 93 -13.93 -11.57 17.48
N MET A 94 -12.83 -11.05 16.91
CA MET A 94 -12.38 -9.68 17.20
C MET A 94 -13.35 -8.63 16.66
N LEU A 95 -13.91 -8.84 15.46
CA LEU A 95 -14.91 -7.96 14.86
C LEU A 95 -16.20 -7.91 15.70
N ASP A 96 -16.71 -9.07 16.11
CA ASP A 96 -17.91 -9.18 16.94
C ASP A 96 -17.70 -8.57 18.33
N LEU A 97 -16.48 -8.74 18.89
CA LEU A 97 -16.10 -8.17 20.18
C LEU A 97 -15.99 -6.64 20.14
N ASP A 98 -15.50 -6.08 19.03
CA ASP A 98 -15.51 -4.64 18.81
C ASP A 98 -16.94 -4.12 18.65
N GLY A 99 -17.74 -4.76 17.80
CA GLY A 99 -19.15 -4.47 17.61
C GLY A 99 -19.47 -3.17 16.85
N THR A 100 -18.47 -2.48 16.30
CA THR A 100 -18.67 -1.28 15.47
C THR A 100 -18.25 -1.53 14.02
N GLU A 101 -18.82 -0.76 13.08
CA GLU A 101 -18.53 -0.92 11.66
C GLU A 101 -17.09 -0.52 11.30
N ASN A 102 -16.53 0.48 11.99
CA ASN A 102 -15.21 1.03 11.73
C ASN A 102 -14.17 0.65 12.80
N LYS A 103 -14.43 -0.38 13.61
CA LYS A 103 -13.49 -0.91 14.62
C LYS A 103 -13.10 0.11 15.71
N ALA A 104 -13.98 1.04 16.04
CA ALA A 104 -13.70 2.18 16.91
C ALA A 104 -13.54 1.83 18.40
N ASN A 105 -14.05 0.67 18.85
CA ASN A 105 -14.02 0.32 20.27
C ASN A 105 -12.68 -0.31 20.69
N LEU A 106 -12.08 -1.12 19.83
CA LEU A 106 -10.79 -1.77 20.04
C LEU A 106 -9.65 -1.06 19.30
N GLY A 107 -9.97 -0.41 18.17
CA GLY A 107 -9.01 0.15 17.23
C GLY A 107 -8.62 -0.84 16.15
N ALA A 108 -8.67 -0.42 14.88
CA ALA A 108 -8.23 -1.23 13.74
C ALA A 108 -6.75 -1.62 13.86
N ASN A 109 -5.92 -0.77 14.46
CA ASN A 109 -4.51 -1.04 14.77
C ASN A 109 -4.33 -2.19 15.79
N ALA A 110 -5.21 -2.33 16.78
CA ALA A 110 -5.18 -3.46 17.71
C ALA A 110 -5.59 -4.78 17.05
N ILE A 111 -6.71 -4.76 16.32
CA ILE A 111 -7.26 -5.95 15.64
C ILE A 111 -6.29 -6.44 14.57
N LEU A 112 -5.75 -5.54 13.73
CA LEU A 112 -4.84 -5.91 12.66
C LEU A 112 -3.55 -6.53 13.21
N ALA A 113 -2.92 -5.91 14.23
CA ALA A 113 -1.68 -6.43 14.79
C ALA A 113 -1.84 -7.88 15.27
N VAL A 114 -2.95 -8.19 15.95
CA VAL A 114 -3.25 -9.56 16.40
C VAL A 114 -3.60 -10.48 15.24
N SER A 115 -4.39 -10.01 14.26
CA SER A 115 -4.80 -10.75 13.06
C SER A 115 -3.57 -11.27 12.29
N LEU A 116 -2.59 -10.40 12.05
CA LEU A 116 -1.35 -10.75 11.33
C LEU A 116 -0.40 -11.60 12.17
N ALA A 117 -0.28 -11.30 13.47
CA ALA A 117 0.54 -12.08 14.40
C ALA A 117 0.03 -13.52 14.53
N ALA A 118 -1.29 -13.74 14.53
CA ALA A 118 -1.89 -15.06 14.54
C ALA A 118 -1.55 -15.86 13.28
N ALA A 119 -1.70 -15.25 12.09
CA ALA A 119 -1.33 -15.88 10.82
C ALA A 119 0.16 -16.30 10.80
N LYS A 120 1.06 -15.44 11.28
CA LYS A 120 2.49 -15.76 11.39
C LYS A 120 2.76 -16.89 12.37
N ALA A 121 2.12 -16.87 13.54
CA ALA A 121 2.28 -17.91 14.55
C ALA A 121 1.81 -19.27 14.01
N ALA A 122 0.66 -19.30 13.34
CA ALA A 122 0.12 -20.49 12.70
C ALA A 122 1.03 -21.00 11.59
N ALA A 123 1.53 -20.13 10.71
CA ALA A 123 2.50 -20.51 9.67
C ALA A 123 3.75 -21.19 10.26
N ILE A 124 4.31 -20.62 11.33
CA ILE A 124 5.48 -21.18 12.04
C ILE A 124 5.16 -22.55 12.64
N SER A 125 4.04 -22.70 13.35
CA SER A 125 3.60 -23.98 13.95
C SER A 125 3.38 -25.06 12.90
N LEU A 126 2.89 -24.67 11.71
CA LEU A 126 2.67 -25.57 10.58
C LEU A 126 3.94 -25.85 9.77
N GLY A 127 5.08 -25.23 10.10
CA GLY A 127 6.33 -25.38 9.36
C GLY A 127 6.28 -24.83 7.93
N LYS A 128 5.46 -23.80 7.70
CA LYS A 128 5.28 -23.16 6.39
C LYS A 128 5.73 -21.69 6.42
N PRO A 129 6.26 -21.16 5.31
CA PRO A 129 6.44 -19.72 5.18
C PRO A 129 5.07 -19.00 5.14
N LEU A 130 5.03 -17.73 5.54
CA LEU A 130 3.79 -16.97 5.67
C LEU A 130 3.04 -16.87 4.33
N TYR A 131 3.71 -16.58 3.21
CA TYR A 131 3.05 -16.55 1.90
C TYR A 131 2.31 -17.85 1.55
N ALA A 132 2.85 -19.02 1.94
CA ALA A 132 2.20 -20.31 1.65
C ALA A 132 0.98 -20.51 2.55
N HIS A 133 1.06 -20.09 3.82
CA HIS A 133 -0.06 -20.13 4.74
C HIS A 133 -1.19 -19.17 4.32
N ILE A 134 -0.86 -17.94 3.88
CA ILE A 134 -1.85 -16.99 3.36
C ILE A 134 -2.54 -17.57 2.12
N ALA A 135 -1.80 -18.21 1.21
CA ALA A 135 -2.40 -18.86 0.04
C ALA A 135 -3.37 -20.00 0.44
N ASP A 136 -3.08 -20.75 1.51
CA ASP A 136 -4.02 -21.73 2.07
C ASP A 136 -5.30 -21.06 2.59
N ILE A 137 -5.18 -19.98 3.37
CA ILE A 137 -6.32 -19.22 3.90
C ILE A 137 -7.16 -18.60 2.76
N ASN A 138 -6.49 -18.15 1.70
CA ASN A 138 -7.11 -17.56 0.51
C ASN A 138 -7.80 -18.60 -0.39
N GLY A 139 -7.59 -19.90 -0.13
CA GLY A 139 -8.14 -20.98 -0.97
C GLY A 139 -7.41 -21.15 -2.31
N THR A 140 -6.19 -20.62 -2.43
CA THR A 140 -5.36 -20.63 -3.65
C THR A 140 -4.01 -21.33 -3.40
N SER A 141 -3.98 -22.34 -2.52
CA SER A 141 -2.78 -23.09 -2.13
C SER A 141 -1.85 -23.40 -3.31
N GLY A 142 -0.58 -23.02 -3.18
CA GLY A 142 0.46 -23.30 -4.17
C GLY A 142 0.45 -22.38 -5.40
N GLN A 143 -0.46 -21.41 -5.48
CA GLN A 143 -0.47 -20.39 -6.52
C GLN A 143 0.23 -19.13 -6.00
N PHE A 144 1.26 -18.70 -6.74
CA PHE A 144 2.08 -17.55 -6.37
C PHE A 144 2.42 -16.73 -7.61
N SER A 145 2.67 -15.44 -7.44
CA SER A 145 3.34 -14.59 -8.45
C SER A 145 4.23 -13.57 -7.75
N MET A 146 5.30 -13.15 -8.42
CA MET A 146 6.10 -12.04 -7.92
C MET A 146 5.49 -10.72 -8.40
N PRO A 147 5.24 -9.74 -7.51
CA PRO A 147 4.57 -8.51 -7.88
C PRO A 147 5.49 -7.57 -8.67
N VAL A 148 4.91 -6.84 -9.62
CA VAL A 148 5.53 -5.66 -10.25
C VAL A 148 5.55 -4.52 -9.25
N PRO A 149 6.73 -4.01 -8.84
CA PRO A 149 6.80 -2.92 -7.90
C PRO A 149 6.54 -1.56 -8.56
N MET A 150 5.69 -0.76 -7.93
CA MET A 150 5.50 0.66 -8.22
C MET A 150 6.37 1.45 -7.24
N MET A 151 7.53 1.90 -7.69
CA MET A 151 8.57 2.43 -6.82
C MET A 151 8.52 3.95 -6.80
N ASN A 152 8.05 4.54 -5.69
CA ASN A 152 8.03 5.99 -5.53
C ASN A 152 9.46 6.54 -5.46
N ILE A 153 9.88 7.35 -6.44
CA ILE A 153 11.24 7.92 -6.50
C ILE A 153 11.27 9.44 -6.36
N LEU A 154 10.10 10.09 -6.41
CA LEU A 154 9.96 11.54 -6.24
C LEU A 154 8.61 11.85 -5.59
N ASN A 155 8.65 12.65 -4.53
CA ASN A 155 7.50 13.00 -3.70
C ASN A 155 7.06 14.44 -3.96
N GLY A 156 5.76 14.67 -3.87
CA GLY A 156 5.11 15.96 -3.69
C GLY A 156 4.01 15.86 -2.62
N GLY A 157 3.05 16.78 -2.66
CA GLY A 157 1.89 16.80 -1.76
C GLY A 157 2.29 16.75 -0.27
N GLU A 158 1.48 16.07 0.53
CA GLU A 158 1.69 15.94 1.98
C GLU A 158 2.93 15.09 2.36
N HIS A 159 3.53 14.39 1.40
CA HIS A 159 4.72 13.56 1.62
C HIS A 159 6.04 14.33 1.49
N ALA A 160 5.98 15.63 1.17
CA ALA A 160 7.16 16.47 0.93
C ALA A 160 6.93 17.94 1.29
N ASP A 161 7.97 18.58 1.84
CA ASP A 161 8.01 20.05 1.99
C ASP A 161 8.56 20.67 0.68
N ASN A 162 7.77 20.59 -0.39
CA ASN A 162 8.07 21.17 -1.70
C ASN A 162 6.82 21.77 -2.37
N ASN A 163 6.97 22.19 -3.63
CA ASN A 163 5.91 22.83 -4.41
C ASN A 163 5.30 21.93 -5.50
N VAL A 164 5.44 20.61 -5.38
CA VAL A 164 4.87 19.64 -6.32
C VAL A 164 3.53 19.18 -5.75
N ASP A 165 2.44 19.31 -6.52
CA ASP A 165 1.08 19.04 -6.03
C ASP A 165 0.74 17.54 -6.03
N ILE A 166 1.17 16.79 -7.06
CA ILE A 166 1.00 15.33 -7.13
C ILE A 166 1.87 14.66 -6.07
N GLN A 167 1.29 13.74 -5.29
CA GLN A 167 1.92 13.16 -4.11
C GLN A 167 3.09 12.22 -4.44
N GLU A 168 2.94 11.32 -5.42
CA GLU A 168 3.99 10.35 -5.74
C GLU A 168 4.18 10.16 -7.25
N PHE A 169 5.44 10.09 -7.65
CA PHE A 169 5.87 9.74 -9.00
C PHE A 169 6.69 8.46 -8.96
N MET A 170 6.15 7.42 -9.59
CA MET A 170 6.65 6.06 -9.47
C MET A 170 7.19 5.53 -10.80
N VAL A 171 8.21 4.67 -10.71
CA VAL A 171 8.70 3.85 -11.82
C VAL A 171 8.30 2.40 -11.64
N GLN A 172 7.94 1.74 -12.74
CA GLN A 172 7.57 0.32 -12.79
C GLN A 172 8.49 -0.43 -13.76
N PRO A 173 9.42 -1.27 -13.29
CA PRO A 173 10.34 -2.06 -14.13
C PRO A 173 9.69 -3.22 -14.91
N VAL A 174 8.71 -2.93 -15.77
CA VAL A 174 7.78 -3.90 -16.37
C VAL A 174 8.41 -4.92 -17.34
N SER A 175 9.60 -4.65 -17.87
CA SER A 175 10.26 -5.54 -18.84
C SER A 175 11.11 -6.65 -18.19
N ALA A 176 11.43 -6.49 -16.91
CA ALA A 176 12.27 -7.41 -16.15
C ALA A 176 11.73 -8.85 -16.19
N LYS A 177 12.62 -9.83 -16.07
CA LYS A 177 12.27 -11.26 -16.10
C LYS A 177 12.14 -11.88 -14.72
N SER A 178 12.53 -11.15 -13.69
CA SER A 178 12.39 -11.53 -12.29
C SER A 178 12.20 -10.28 -11.42
N PHE A 179 11.70 -10.47 -10.22
CA PHE A 179 11.61 -9.41 -9.23
C PHE A 179 13.00 -8.90 -8.84
N SER A 180 13.99 -9.78 -8.69
CA SER A 180 15.38 -9.40 -8.42
C SER A 180 15.95 -8.44 -9.48
N GLU A 181 15.65 -8.70 -10.76
CA GLU A 181 16.03 -7.80 -11.85
C GLU A 181 15.26 -6.48 -11.77
N ALA A 182 13.94 -6.52 -11.56
CA ALA A 182 13.11 -5.34 -11.41
C ALA A 182 13.62 -4.42 -10.29
N LEU A 183 13.97 -4.99 -9.13
CA LEU A 183 14.51 -4.25 -8.00
C LEU A 183 15.83 -3.55 -8.34
N ARG A 184 16.73 -4.24 -9.05
CA ARG A 184 17.99 -3.64 -9.50
C ARG A 184 17.77 -2.48 -10.46
N VAL A 185 16.87 -2.63 -11.43
CA VAL A 185 16.49 -1.56 -12.39
C VAL A 185 16.03 -0.32 -11.64
N GLY A 186 15.11 -0.48 -10.68
CA GLY A 186 14.63 0.62 -9.84
C GLY A 186 15.74 1.30 -9.03
N ALA A 187 16.65 0.53 -8.42
CA ALA A 187 17.76 1.07 -7.65
C ALA A 187 18.76 1.87 -8.50
N GLU A 188 19.07 1.38 -9.70
CA GLU A 188 19.93 2.10 -10.65
C GLU A 188 19.29 3.43 -11.10
N ILE A 189 17.99 3.44 -11.38
CA ILE A 189 17.23 4.65 -11.71
C ILE A 189 17.20 5.63 -10.54
N PHE A 190 16.93 5.17 -9.32
CA PHE A 190 16.93 6.02 -8.13
C PHE A 190 18.29 6.70 -7.90
N HIS A 191 19.39 5.96 -8.05
CA HIS A 191 20.74 6.54 -7.94
C HIS A 191 21.09 7.45 -9.11
N SER A 192 20.58 7.18 -10.31
CA SER A 192 20.70 8.06 -11.48
C SER A 192 19.95 9.38 -11.24
N LEU A 193 18.71 9.32 -10.74
CA LEU A 193 17.90 10.49 -10.41
C LEU A 193 18.58 11.37 -9.38
N LYS A 194 19.20 10.79 -8.34
CA LYS A 194 20.01 11.55 -7.37
C LYS A 194 21.11 12.37 -8.03
N LYS A 195 21.77 11.84 -9.07
CA LYS A 195 22.82 12.56 -9.80
C LYS A 195 22.24 13.66 -10.67
N VAL A 196 21.11 13.41 -11.35
CA VAL A 196 20.38 14.41 -12.14
C VAL A 196 19.99 15.61 -11.29
N LEU A 197 19.30 15.37 -10.16
CA LEU A 197 18.88 16.42 -9.24
C LEU A 197 20.07 17.23 -8.70
N LYS A 198 21.15 16.55 -8.28
CA LYS A 198 22.37 17.24 -7.83
C LYS A 198 23.03 18.11 -8.90
N ALA A 199 23.05 17.65 -10.15
CA ALA A 199 23.61 18.42 -11.25
C ALA A 199 22.80 19.70 -11.53
N GLN A 200 21.51 19.69 -11.22
CA GLN A 200 20.62 20.85 -11.31
C GLN A 200 20.62 21.70 -10.02
N GLY A 201 21.43 21.35 -9.01
CA GLY A 201 21.48 22.07 -7.73
C GLY A 201 20.26 21.86 -6.83
N LEU A 202 19.45 20.83 -7.10
CA LEU A 202 18.22 20.53 -6.36
C LEU A 202 18.49 19.67 -5.11
N ASN A 203 17.56 19.74 -4.16
CA ASN A 203 17.60 18.93 -2.95
C ASN A 203 17.54 17.43 -3.27
N THR A 204 18.31 16.63 -2.52
CA THR A 204 18.28 15.16 -2.60
C THR A 204 18.08 14.49 -1.24
N ALA A 205 17.54 15.25 -0.28
CA ALA A 205 16.88 14.67 0.88
C ALA A 205 15.64 13.88 0.43
N VAL A 206 15.23 12.95 1.26
CA VAL A 206 14.13 12.02 0.98
C VAL A 206 12.96 12.32 1.91
N GLY A 207 11.74 12.16 1.41
CA GLY A 207 10.51 12.23 2.22
C GLY A 207 10.25 10.93 3.00
N ASP A 208 9.03 10.80 3.51
CA ASP A 208 8.61 9.65 4.35
C ASP A 208 8.77 8.31 3.64
N GLU A 209 8.59 8.28 2.33
CA GLU A 209 8.62 7.07 1.50
C GLU A 209 9.96 6.81 0.84
N GLY A 210 10.96 7.67 1.09
CA GLY A 210 12.31 7.52 0.56
C GLY A 210 12.53 8.13 -0.83
N GLY A 211 11.48 8.63 -1.50
CA GLY A 211 11.59 9.39 -2.74
C GLY A 211 12.19 10.77 -2.49
N PHE A 212 12.80 11.37 -3.52
CA PHE A 212 13.36 12.72 -3.40
C PHE A 212 12.26 13.78 -3.36
N ALA A 213 12.48 14.85 -2.59
CA ALA A 213 11.55 15.98 -2.48
C ALA A 213 12.20 17.30 -2.95
N PRO A 214 12.50 17.46 -4.25
CA PRO A 214 13.01 18.72 -4.80
C PRO A 214 11.87 19.73 -5.01
N ASN A 215 12.20 21.02 -5.02
CA ASN A 215 11.31 22.03 -5.62
C ASN A 215 11.45 21.97 -7.14
N LEU A 216 10.32 21.97 -7.85
CA LEU A 216 10.25 21.85 -9.30
C LEU A 216 9.27 22.88 -9.88
N PRO A 217 9.48 23.35 -11.11
CA PRO A 217 8.65 24.40 -11.68
C PRO A 217 7.21 23.95 -12.05
N SER A 218 6.95 22.64 -12.10
CA SER A 218 5.62 22.06 -12.35
C SER A 218 5.59 20.57 -12.00
N ASN A 219 4.40 19.97 -11.96
CA ASN A 219 4.26 18.51 -11.82
C ASN A 219 4.86 17.78 -13.03
N GLU A 220 4.70 18.32 -14.24
CA GLU A 220 5.29 17.75 -15.46
C GLU A 220 6.83 17.78 -15.43
N ALA A 221 7.46 18.73 -14.74
CA ALA A 221 8.90 18.76 -14.58
C ALA A 221 9.42 17.55 -13.75
N ALA A 222 8.61 16.99 -12.86
CA ALA A 222 8.94 15.75 -12.14
C ALA A 222 9.06 14.56 -13.12
N LEU A 223 8.12 14.45 -14.06
CA LEU A 223 8.15 13.42 -15.11
C LEU A 223 9.39 13.58 -16.00
N ALA A 224 9.73 14.82 -16.37
CA ALA A 224 10.91 15.10 -17.21
C ALA A 224 12.23 14.68 -16.54
N VAL A 225 12.43 14.99 -15.25
CA VAL A 225 13.66 14.59 -14.54
C VAL A 225 13.73 13.07 -14.31
N ILE A 226 12.58 12.41 -14.13
CA ILE A 226 12.50 10.95 -14.05
C ILE A 226 12.88 10.33 -15.40
N GLN A 227 12.34 10.85 -16.51
CA GLN A 227 12.72 10.40 -17.85
C GLN A 227 14.23 10.50 -18.07
N GLU A 228 14.84 11.65 -17.75
CA GLU A 228 16.29 11.85 -17.85
C GLU A 228 17.06 10.82 -17.00
N ALA A 229 16.58 10.52 -15.79
CA ALA A 229 17.20 9.54 -14.91
C ALA A 229 17.12 8.11 -15.46
N VAL A 230 15.98 7.72 -16.03
CA VAL A 230 15.76 6.42 -16.69
C VAL A 230 16.70 6.25 -17.87
N GLU A 231 16.79 7.26 -18.74
CA GLU A 231 17.69 7.24 -19.90
C GLU A 231 19.17 7.16 -19.48
N LYS A 232 19.57 7.94 -18.47
CA LYS A 232 20.95 7.91 -17.93
C LYS A 232 21.30 6.62 -17.20
N ALA A 233 20.30 5.90 -16.70
CA ALA A 233 20.49 4.56 -16.14
C ALA A 233 20.62 3.48 -17.22
N GLY A 234 20.38 3.82 -18.50
CA GLY A 234 20.51 2.92 -19.64
C GLY A 234 19.23 2.16 -20.00
N TYR A 235 18.07 2.59 -19.48
CA TYR A 235 16.77 1.98 -19.73
C TYR A 235 15.93 2.85 -20.67
N LYS A 236 14.96 2.23 -21.36
CA LYS A 236 14.01 2.92 -22.23
C LYS A 236 12.66 3.12 -21.54
N LEU A 237 12.28 4.37 -21.35
CA LEU A 237 10.96 4.74 -20.84
C LEU A 237 9.85 4.27 -21.82
N GLY A 238 8.80 3.66 -21.28
CA GLY A 238 7.66 3.10 -22.02
C GLY A 238 7.89 1.71 -22.61
N THR A 239 9.11 1.15 -22.51
CA THR A 239 9.39 -0.25 -22.91
C THR A 239 9.97 -1.03 -21.74
N ASP A 240 11.08 -0.53 -21.19
CA ASP A 240 11.76 -1.21 -20.08
C ASP A 240 11.09 -0.88 -18.75
N VAL A 241 10.65 0.37 -18.63
CA VAL A 241 10.08 1.00 -17.43
C VAL A 241 8.88 1.85 -17.81
N THR A 242 7.76 1.72 -17.12
CA THR A 242 6.60 2.61 -17.23
C THR A 242 6.49 3.53 -16.01
N LEU A 243 5.60 4.51 -16.08
CA LEU A 243 5.33 5.42 -14.97
C LEU A 243 3.97 5.15 -14.33
N ALA A 244 3.90 5.45 -13.04
CA ALA A 244 2.66 5.52 -12.31
C ALA A 244 2.63 6.78 -11.43
N LEU A 245 1.44 7.28 -11.17
CA LEU A 245 1.19 8.44 -10.32
C LEU A 245 0.28 8.06 -9.16
N ASP A 246 0.53 8.64 -8.00
CA ASP A 246 -0.49 8.83 -6.98
C ASP A 246 -0.72 10.33 -6.83
N CYS A 247 -1.91 10.76 -7.25
CA CYS A 247 -2.28 12.16 -7.19
C CYS A 247 -2.70 12.57 -5.79
N ALA A 248 -3.29 11.68 -4.98
CA ALA A 248 -3.93 12.01 -3.71
C ALA A 248 -4.82 13.26 -3.81
N SER A 249 -5.68 13.29 -4.84
CA SER A 249 -6.31 14.54 -5.29
C SER A 249 -7.24 15.19 -4.28
N SER A 250 -7.70 14.44 -3.27
CA SER A 250 -8.45 14.97 -2.13
C SER A 250 -7.70 16.06 -1.37
N GLU A 251 -6.36 16.01 -1.31
CA GLU A 251 -5.55 17.00 -0.58
C GLU A 251 -5.58 18.40 -1.23
N PHE A 252 -5.84 18.46 -2.53
CA PHE A 252 -5.96 19.73 -3.28
C PHE A 252 -7.35 19.93 -3.90
N TYR A 253 -8.35 19.15 -3.49
CA TYR A 253 -9.74 19.35 -3.88
C TYR A 253 -10.45 20.25 -2.87
N LYS A 254 -10.87 21.43 -3.33
CA LYS A 254 -11.51 22.43 -2.47
C LYS A 254 -12.56 23.23 -3.23
N ASP A 255 -13.70 23.42 -2.59
CA ASP A 255 -14.83 24.19 -3.10
C ASP A 255 -15.32 23.69 -4.49
N GLY A 256 -15.26 22.38 -4.73
CA GLY A 256 -15.66 21.75 -5.99
C GLY A 256 -14.62 21.84 -7.12
N GLN A 257 -13.38 22.20 -6.80
CA GLN A 257 -12.29 22.38 -7.78
C GLN A 257 -10.99 21.72 -7.31
N TYR A 258 -10.22 21.20 -8.26
CA TYR A 258 -8.86 20.72 -8.06
C TYR A 258 -7.87 21.88 -8.22
N GLN A 259 -7.19 22.27 -7.14
CA GLN A 259 -6.36 23.48 -7.06
C GLN A 259 -4.87 23.11 -7.01
N LEU A 260 -4.20 23.06 -8.17
CA LEU A 260 -2.76 22.82 -8.28
C LEU A 260 -1.99 24.10 -7.96
N SER A 261 -1.68 24.27 -6.68
CA SER A 261 -1.02 25.45 -6.13
C SER A 261 0.40 25.67 -6.70
N GLY A 262 1.14 24.58 -6.94
CA GLY A 262 2.48 24.59 -7.51
C GLY A 262 2.52 25.13 -8.94
N GLU A 263 1.41 25.00 -9.67
CA GLU A 263 1.25 25.51 -11.04
C GLU A 263 0.35 26.75 -11.14
N GLY A 264 -0.32 27.15 -10.07
CA GLY A 264 -1.31 28.23 -10.07
C GLY A 264 -2.51 27.95 -10.97
N LYS A 265 -2.96 26.68 -11.04
CA LYS A 265 -4.06 26.24 -11.91
C LYS A 265 -5.20 25.65 -11.09
N ASN A 266 -6.43 25.92 -11.53
CA ASN A 266 -7.64 25.34 -10.97
C ASN A 266 -8.45 24.64 -12.06
N PHE A 267 -9.00 23.49 -11.73
CA PHE A 267 -9.81 22.68 -12.63
C PHE A 267 -11.12 22.28 -11.96
N ASP A 268 -12.18 22.12 -12.75
CA ASP A 268 -13.29 21.24 -12.37
C ASP A 268 -12.90 19.77 -12.63
N SER A 269 -13.78 18.82 -12.31
CA SER A 269 -13.50 17.40 -12.46
C SER A 269 -13.21 16.97 -13.90
N GLU A 270 -13.96 17.49 -14.88
CA GLU A 270 -13.71 17.17 -16.29
C GLU A 270 -12.38 17.75 -16.77
N GLY A 271 -12.09 19.01 -16.41
CA GLY A 271 -10.82 19.66 -16.74
C GLY A 271 -9.61 18.97 -16.09
N PHE A 272 -9.75 18.44 -14.87
CA PHE A 272 -8.68 17.69 -14.22
C PHE A 272 -8.48 16.31 -14.87
N ALA A 273 -9.57 15.64 -15.27
CA ALA A 273 -9.48 14.41 -16.06
C ALA A 273 -8.75 14.64 -17.39
N ASP A 274 -9.01 15.77 -18.06
CA ASP A 274 -8.31 16.17 -19.28
C ASP A 274 -6.83 16.47 -19.03
N TYR A 275 -6.51 17.13 -17.91
CA TYR A 275 -5.12 17.37 -17.51
C TYR A 275 -4.35 16.05 -17.35
N LEU A 276 -4.89 15.08 -16.61
CA LEU A 276 -4.29 13.76 -16.40
C LEU A 276 -4.20 12.96 -17.71
N ALA A 277 -5.23 13.01 -18.55
CA ALA A 277 -5.21 12.37 -19.86
C ALA A 277 -4.10 12.94 -20.75
N GLY A 278 -3.92 14.26 -20.76
CA GLY A 278 -2.84 14.91 -21.49
C GLY A 278 -1.46 14.49 -21.00
N LEU A 279 -1.26 14.26 -19.69
CA LEU A 279 0.00 13.70 -19.18
C LEU A 279 0.24 12.29 -19.71
N CYS A 280 -0.79 11.43 -19.75
CA CYS A 280 -0.70 10.07 -20.30
C CYS A 280 -0.44 10.03 -21.82
N GLU A 281 -0.79 11.09 -22.55
CA GLU A 281 -0.45 11.20 -23.98
C GLU A 281 1.04 11.53 -24.20
N ARG A 282 1.65 12.28 -23.29
CA ARG A 282 3.05 12.75 -23.41
C ARG A 282 4.05 11.81 -22.75
N TYR A 283 3.64 11.10 -21.71
CA TYR A 283 4.48 10.17 -20.95
C TYR A 283 3.81 8.81 -20.86
N PRO A 284 4.56 7.70 -20.79
CA PRO A 284 4.01 6.35 -20.66
C PRO A 284 3.56 6.08 -19.22
N ILE A 285 2.61 6.89 -18.74
CA ILE A 285 1.90 6.71 -17.49
C ILE A 285 0.83 5.65 -17.74
N VAL A 286 0.98 4.51 -17.08
CA VAL A 286 0.08 3.36 -17.25
C VAL A 286 -0.79 3.11 -16.01
N SER A 287 -0.54 3.85 -14.93
CA SER A 287 -1.36 3.81 -13.71
C SER A 287 -1.49 5.18 -13.06
N ILE A 288 -2.70 5.53 -12.65
CA ILE A 288 -3.01 6.72 -11.85
C ILE A 288 -3.82 6.26 -10.64
N GLU A 289 -3.33 6.58 -9.46
CA GLU A 289 -3.98 6.42 -8.17
C GLU A 289 -4.59 7.74 -7.71
N ASP A 290 -5.80 7.67 -7.15
CA ASP A 290 -6.56 8.79 -6.61
C ASP A 290 -6.51 10.08 -7.44
N GLY A 291 -6.74 9.90 -8.76
CA GLY A 291 -6.81 10.99 -9.74
C GLY A 291 -8.04 11.88 -9.63
N MET A 292 -8.92 11.62 -8.66
CA MET A 292 -10.08 12.43 -8.29
C MET A 292 -10.29 12.32 -6.78
N ASP A 293 -10.98 13.27 -6.19
CA ASP A 293 -11.33 13.26 -4.77
C ASP A 293 -12.18 12.03 -4.40
N GLU A 294 -12.02 11.50 -3.18
CA GLU A 294 -12.72 10.29 -2.73
C GLU A 294 -14.26 10.41 -2.75
N SER A 295 -14.80 11.64 -2.72
CA SER A 295 -16.23 11.94 -2.79
C SER A 295 -16.73 12.27 -4.20
N ASP A 296 -15.84 12.55 -5.15
CA ASP A 296 -16.19 12.95 -6.53
C ASP A 296 -16.44 11.73 -7.44
N TRP A 297 -17.48 10.97 -7.13
CA TRP A 297 -17.83 9.74 -7.88
C TRP A 297 -18.19 10.00 -9.34
N ASP A 298 -18.74 11.17 -9.65
CA ASP A 298 -19.07 11.56 -11.02
C ASP A 298 -17.79 11.93 -11.79
N GLY A 299 -16.85 12.67 -11.18
CA GLY A 299 -15.52 12.93 -11.74
C GLY A 299 -14.71 11.65 -11.96
N TRP A 300 -14.75 10.72 -11.00
CA TRP A 300 -14.16 9.38 -11.15
C TRP A 300 -14.75 8.62 -12.33
N LYS A 301 -16.07 8.73 -12.57
CA LYS A 301 -16.71 8.10 -13.72
C LYS A 301 -16.23 8.72 -15.03
N VAL A 302 -16.10 10.05 -15.09
CA VAL A 302 -15.53 10.76 -16.25
C VAL A 302 -14.10 10.31 -16.52
N LEU A 303 -13.25 10.23 -15.48
CA LEU A 303 -11.88 9.74 -15.59
C LEU A 303 -11.83 8.29 -16.10
N THR A 304 -12.71 7.43 -15.57
CA THR A 304 -12.80 6.01 -15.94
C THR A 304 -13.22 5.84 -17.39
N ASP A 305 -14.22 6.58 -17.87
CA ASP A 305 -14.66 6.51 -19.26
C ASP A 305 -13.59 7.02 -20.24
N LYS A 306 -12.79 8.00 -19.82
CA LYS A 306 -11.75 8.61 -20.65
C LYS A 306 -10.48 7.75 -20.74
N LEU A 307 -10.02 7.20 -19.61
CA LEU A 307 -8.71 6.55 -19.50
C LEU A 307 -8.75 5.06 -19.16
N GLY A 308 -9.82 4.56 -18.55
CA GLY A 308 -9.87 3.23 -17.92
C GLY A 308 -9.70 2.03 -18.87
N ALA A 309 -9.76 2.26 -20.19
CA ALA A 309 -9.47 1.24 -21.20
C ALA A 309 -7.96 1.04 -21.46
N LYS A 310 -7.13 2.05 -21.13
CA LYS A 310 -5.68 2.07 -21.42
C LYS A 310 -4.81 2.30 -20.18
N VAL A 311 -5.37 2.93 -19.15
CA VAL A 311 -4.66 3.28 -17.91
C VAL A 311 -5.32 2.57 -16.75
N GLN A 312 -4.52 1.99 -15.87
CA GLN A 312 -4.95 1.53 -14.58
C GLN A 312 -5.37 2.73 -13.72
N LEU A 313 -6.57 2.69 -13.17
CA LEU A 313 -7.15 3.73 -12.30
C LEU A 313 -7.39 3.09 -10.93
N VAL A 314 -6.47 3.38 -10.01
CA VAL A 314 -6.38 2.78 -8.69
C VAL A 314 -7.14 3.66 -7.70
N GLY A 315 -8.20 3.12 -7.10
CA GLY A 315 -8.83 3.77 -5.95
C GLY A 315 -8.15 3.37 -4.65
N ASP A 316 -7.62 4.33 -3.92
CA ASP A 316 -7.09 4.19 -2.56
C ASP A 316 -8.09 4.75 -1.54
N ASP A 317 -8.11 6.07 -1.31
CA ASP A 317 -9.10 6.73 -0.43
C ASP A 317 -10.52 6.58 -0.98
N LEU A 318 -10.66 6.40 -2.30
CA LEU A 318 -11.93 6.08 -2.93
C LEU A 318 -12.57 4.80 -2.34
N PHE A 319 -11.79 3.74 -2.11
CA PHE A 319 -12.30 2.41 -1.74
C PHE A 319 -11.92 1.97 -0.33
N VAL A 320 -10.86 2.52 0.26
CA VAL A 320 -10.34 2.25 1.61
C VAL A 320 -10.28 0.75 1.97
N THR A 321 -9.89 -0.08 1.00
CA THR A 321 -9.86 -1.55 1.14
C THR A 321 -11.20 -2.16 1.62
N ASN A 322 -12.33 -1.49 1.38
CA ASN A 322 -13.64 -1.87 1.91
C ASN A 322 -14.52 -2.49 0.82
N THR A 323 -14.92 -3.74 1.00
CA THR A 323 -15.71 -4.51 0.03
C THR A 323 -17.08 -3.87 -0.27
N LYS A 324 -17.71 -3.17 0.67
CA LYS A 324 -18.99 -2.49 0.43
C LYS A 324 -18.82 -1.33 -0.57
N ILE A 325 -17.75 -0.56 -0.41
CA ILE A 325 -17.45 0.60 -1.26
C ILE A 325 -16.92 0.15 -2.62
N LEU A 326 -16.01 -0.83 -2.63
CA LEU A 326 -15.51 -1.45 -3.87
C LEU A 326 -16.66 -2.03 -4.70
N LYS A 327 -17.61 -2.73 -4.08
CA LYS A 327 -18.79 -3.26 -4.78
C LYS A 327 -19.58 -2.14 -5.47
N GLN A 328 -19.82 -1.01 -4.79
CA GLN A 328 -20.47 0.15 -5.39
C GLN A 328 -19.65 0.70 -6.57
N GLY A 329 -18.31 0.76 -6.44
CA GLY A 329 -17.40 1.15 -7.51
C GLY A 329 -17.55 0.30 -8.76
N ILE A 330 -17.52 -1.02 -8.58
CA ILE A 330 -17.69 -2.01 -9.65
C ILE A 330 -19.06 -1.85 -10.32
N GLU A 331 -20.15 -1.74 -9.56
CA GLU A 331 -21.51 -1.60 -10.09
C GLU A 331 -21.70 -0.30 -10.89
N LYS A 332 -20.99 0.77 -10.53
CA LYS A 332 -21.05 2.08 -11.21
C LYS A 332 -20.01 2.22 -12.34
N GLY A 333 -19.10 1.26 -12.50
CA GLY A 333 -18.00 1.36 -13.46
C GLY A 333 -17.04 2.50 -13.12
N VAL A 334 -16.68 2.62 -11.84
CA VAL A 334 -15.75 3.63 -11.30
C VAL A 334 -14.44 2.93 -10.92
N GLY A 335 -13.32 3.46 -11.44
CA GLY A 335 -12.00 2.85 -11.30
C GLY A 335 -11.90 1.52 -12.06
N ASN A 336 -10.71 0.93 -12.04
CA ASN A 336 -10.48 -0.43 -12.56
C ASN A 336 -9.40 -1.20 -11.77
N SER A 337 -8.97 -0.64 -10.64
CA SER A 337 -8.00 -1.20 -9.71
C SER A 337 -8.28 -0.68 -8.30
N ILE A 338 -7.84 -1.41 -7.30
CA ILE A 338 -7.91 -1.01 -5.88
C ILE A 338 -6.53 -1.07 -5.24
N LEU A 339 -6.21 -0.07 -4.43
CA LEU A 339 -5.06 -0.13 -3.53
C LEU A 339 -5.47 -0.86 -2.25
N ILE A 340 -4.69 -1.87 -1.87
CA ILE A 340 -4.98 -2.75 -0.74
C ILE A 340 -4.06 -2.39 0.41
N LYS A 341 -4.64 -1.76 1.43
CA LYS A 341 -4.01 -1.42 2.71
C LYS A 341 -4.83 -2.09 3.81
N PHE A 342 -4.36 -3.24 4.27
CA PHE A 342 -4.99 -4.02 5.35
C PHE A 342 -5.34 -3.26 6.64
N ASN A 343 -4.73 -2.11 6.93
CA ASN A 343 -5.03 -1.29 8.10
C ASN A 343 -6.21 -0.34 7.88
N GLN A 344 -6.56 -0.05 6.61
CA GLN A 344 -7.80 0.67 6.27
C GLN A 344 -9.04 -0.17 6.56
N ILE A 345 -8.94 -1.50 6.50
CA ILE A 345 -10.05 -2.41 6.82
C ILE A 345 -9.89 -3.08 8.18
N GLY A 346 -8.67 -3.42 8.61
CA GLY A 346 -8.32 -3.79 9.99
C GLY A 346 -8.22 -5.29 10.30
N SER A 347 -8.35 -6.20 9.32
CA SER A 347 -8.11 -7.64 9.50
C SER A 347 -7.59 -8.31 8.22
N LEU A 348 -6.87 -9.44 8.36
CA LEU A 348 -6.40 -10.21 7.22
C LEU A 348 -7.56 -10.80 6.41
N SER A 349 -8.59 -11.34 7.08
CA SER A 349 -9.74 -11.94 6.40
C SER A 349 -10.49 -10.96 5.52
N GLU A 350 -10.81 -9.75 6.02
CA GLU A 350 -11.49 -8.73 5.22
C GLU A 350 -10.59 -8.21 4.08
N THR A 351 -9.28 -8.17 4.30
CA THR A 351 -8.30 -7.82 3.25
C THR A 351 -8.32 -8.82 2.10
N LEU A 352 -8.31 -10.13 2.41
CA LEU A 352 -8.40 -11.19 1.40
C LEU A 352 -9.74 -11.13 0.65
N ASP A 353 -10.83 -10.79 1.33
CA ASP A 353 -12.14 -10.63 0.69
C ASP A 353 -12.16 -9.44 -0.28
N ALA A 354 -11.49 -8.33 0.05
CA ALA A 354 -11.33 -7.19 -0.85
C ALA A 354 -10.49 -7.52 -2.10
N ILE A 355 -9.35 -8.20 -1.92
CA ILE A 355 -8.51 -8.67 -3.03
C ILE A 355 -9.33 -9.59 -3.95
N LYS A 356 -10.02 -10.57 -3.36
CA LYS A 356 -10.83 -11.53 -4.10
C LYS A 356 -11.95 -10.84 -4.89
N MET A 357 -12.67 -9.90 -4.28
CA MET A 357 -13.74 -9.16 -4.94
C MET A 357 -13.22 -8.36 -6.15
N ALA A 358 -12.07 -7.71 -6.00
CA ALA A 358 -11.44 -6.98 -7.10
C ALA A 358 -11.10 -7.93 -8.26
N GLN A 359 -10.39 -9.03 -7.97
CA GLN A 359 -9.98 -10.01 -8.98
C GLN A 359 -11.18 -10.67 -9.68
N ASP A 360 -12.23 -11.04 -8.94
CA ASP A 360 -13.47 -11.62 -9.49
C ASP A 360 -14.19 -10.64 -10.44
N ALA A 361 -14.11 -9.34 -10.17
CA ALA A 361 -14.66 -8.28 -11.03
C ALA A 361 -13.73 -7.86 -12.19
N GLY A 362 -12.56 -8.50 -12.30
CA GLY A 362 -11.53 -8.16 -13.28
C GLY A 362 -10.78 -6.85 -12.97
N PHE A 363 -10.91 -6.31 -11.76
CA PHE A 363 -10.02 -5.26 -11.26
C PHE A 363 -8.67 -5.88 -10.88
N THR A 364 -7.62 -5.06 -10.92
CA THR A 364 -6.34 -5.41 -10.29
C THR A 364 -6.33 -5.01 -8.82
N ALA A 365 -5.54 -5.72 -8.01
CA ALA A 365 -5.31 -5.39 -6.60
C ALA A 365 -3.84 -5.05 -6.40
N VAL A 366 -3.54 -3.84 -5.93
CA VAL A 366 -2.17 -3.38 -5.69
C VAL A 366 -1.93 -3.39 -4.19
N ILE A 367 -1.08 -4.31 -3.70
CA ILE A 367 -0.79 -4.38 -2.26
C ILE A 367 0.07 -3.18 -1.86
N SER A 368 -0.29 -2.47 -0.79
CA SER A 368 0.37 -1.22 -0.45
C SER A 368 0.81 -1.12 1.01
N HIS A 369 1.90 -0.39 1.20
CA HIS A 369 2.38 0.11 2.50
C HIS A 369 1.54 1.30 3.01
N ARG A 370 1.94 1.86 4.15
CA ARG A 370 1.58 3.24 4.55
C ARG A 370 2.82 4.12 4.69
N SER A 371 2.63 5.43 4.80
CA SER A 371 3.73 6.37 5.05
C SER A 371 4.41 6.17 6.42
N GLY A 372 3.68 5.76 7.45
CA GLY A 372 4.23 5.23 8.71
C GLY A 372 4.36 3.71 8.67
N GLU A 373 5.55 3.20 8.39
CA GLU A 373 5.83 1.76 8.33
C GLU A 373 6.72 1.29 9.47
N THR A 374 6.90 -0.02 9.58
CA THR A 374 7.88 -0.65 10.48
C THR A 374 8.82 -1.56 9.71
N GLU A 375 9.68 -2.31 10.40
CA GLU A 375 10.46 -3.40 9.84
C GLU A 375 9.61 -4.62 9.41
N ASP A 376 8.32 -4.65 9.74
CA ASP A 376 7.40 -5.71 9.34
C ASP A 376 7.36 -5.86 7.81
N THR A 377 7.30 -7.08 7.30
CA THR A 377 7.35 -7.36 5.85
C THR A 377 6.11 -8.08 5.31
N THR A 378 5.02 -8.12 6.09
CA THR A 378 3.81 -8.93 5.79
C THR A 378 3.23 -8.66 4.40
N ILE A 379 3.27 -7.42 3.91
CA ILE A 379 2.74 -7.07 2.59
C ILE A 379 3.49 -7.75 1.43
N ALA A 380 4.77 -8.11 1.62
CA ALA A 380 5.51 -8.90 0.62
C ALA A 380 4.93 -10.31 0.49
N ASP A 381 4.75 -10.99 1.63
CA ASP A 381 4.13 -12.32 1.68
C ASP A 381 2.68 -12.29 1.18
N LEU A 382 1.90 -11.27 1.54
CA LEU A 382 0.52 -11.07 1.07
C LEU A 382 0.44 -10.92 -0.44
N ALA A 383 1.28 -10.07 -1.04
CA ALA A 383 1.31 -9.84 -2.49
C ALA A 383 1.60 -11.13 -3.28
N VAL A 384 2.56 -11.92 -2.79
CA VAL A 384 2.92 -13.20 -3.42
C VAL A 384 1.82 -14.24 -3.25
N ALA A 385 1.28 -14.40 -2.03
CA ALA A 385 0.29 -15.41 -1.68
C ALA A 385 -1.05 -15.26 -2.42
N THR A 386 -1.43 -14.02 -2.72
CA THR A 386 -2.71 -13.68 -3.34
C THR A 386 -2.62 -13.52 -4.86
N CYS A 387 -1.43 -13.72 -5.42
CA CYS A 387 -1.14 -13.44 -6.83
C CYS A 387 -1.63 -12.03 -7.23
N ALA A 388 -1.47 -11.05 -6.34
CA ALA A 388 -1.98 -9.69 -6.56
C ALA A 388 -1.38 -9.03 -7.81
N GLY A 389 -0.17 -9.45 -8.20
CA GLY A 389 0.51 -9.02 -9.41
C GLY A 389 1.26 -7.70 -9.27
N GLN A 390 0.92 -6.86 -8.28
CA GLN A 390 1.53 -5.54 -8.08
C GLN A 390 1.73 -5.21 -6.59
N ILE A 391 2.74 -4.38 -6.31
CA ILE A 391 3.03 -3.87 -4.96
C ILE A 391 3.50 -2.40 -4.99
N LYS A 392 2.98 -1.57 -4.08
CA LYS A 392 3.42 -0.19 -3.81
C LYS A 392 4.04 -0.15 -2.41
N THR A 393 5.36 -0.13 -2.32
CA THR A 393 6.06 -0.20 -1.01
C THR A 393 7.20 0.81 -0.87
N GLY A 394 7.07 1.94 -1.57
CA GLY A 394 7.95 3.10 -1.47
C GLY A 394 9.25 2.99 -2.27
N SER A 395 10.20 3.86 -1.94
CA SER A 395 11.44 4.02 -2.69
C SER A 395 12.52 2.99 -2.34
N LEU A 396 13.67 3.14 -2.98
CA LEU A 396 14.83 2.25 -2.87
C LEU A 396 15.79 2.67 -1.75
N CYS A 397 15.23 3.27 -0.69
CA CYS A 397 15.97 3.62 0.53
C CYS A 397 15.03 3.60 1.74
N ARG A 398 15.62 3.75 2.93
CA ARG A 398 14.99 3.56 4.25
C ARG A 398 14.52 2.10 4.47
N SER A 399 14.90 1.51 5.60
CA SER A 399 14.68 0.08 5.84
C SER A 399 13.20 -0.28 6.00
N ASP A 400 12.35 0.66 6.39
CA ASP A 400 10.89 0.50 6.42
C ASP A 400 10.28 0.22 5.04
N ARG A 401 10.98 0.57 3.95
CA ARG A 401 10.63 0.21 2.56
C ARG A 401 11.42 -1.00 2.10
N VAL A 402 12.74 -0.89 2.18
CA VAL A 402 13.67 -1.88 1.62
C VAL A 402 13.56 -3.24 2.29
N ALA A 403 13.07 -3.35 3.53
CA ALA A 403 12.77 -4.62 4.16
C ALA A 403 11.78 -5.47 3.35
N LYS A 404 10.75 -4.85 2.74
CA LYS A 404 9.74 -5.55 1.93
C LYS A 404 10.34 -6.05 0.62
N TYR A 405 11.15 -5.22 -0.04
CA TYR A 405 11.90 -5.66 -1.22
C TYR A 405 12.87 -6.81 -0.90
N ASN A 406 13.58 -6.73 0.23
CA ASN A 406 14.46 -7.82 0.67
C ASN A 406 13.68 -9.10 0.99
N GLN A 407 12.46 -8.98 1.52
CA GLN A 407 11.60 -10.14 1.73
C GLN A 407 11.15 -10.76 0.40
N LEU A 408 10.77 -9.94 -0.58
CA LEU A 408 10.44 -10.42 -1.92
C LEU A 408 11.61 -11.14 -2.60
N LEU A 409 12.86 -10.67 -2.42
CA LEU A 409 14.06 -11.40 -2.89
C LEU A 409 14.16 -12.80 -2.25
N ARG A 410 13.94 -12.91 -0.94
CA ARG A 410 13.98 -14.21 -0.22
C ARG A 410 12.86 -15.14 -0.68
N ILE A 411 11.67 -14.59 -0.93
CA ILE A 411 10.52 -15.38 -1.42
C ILE A 411 10.79 -15.88 -2.84
N GLU A 412 11.28 -15.02 -3.73
CA GLU A 412 11.66 -15.41 -5.10
C GLU A 412 12.72 -16.51 -5.11
N GLU A 413 13.76 -16.38 -4.29
CA GLU A 413 14.80 -17.40 -4.10
C GLU A 413 14.19 -18.73 -3.62
N ALA A 414 13.34 -18.70 -2.60
CA ALA A 414 12.75 -19.90 -2.02
C ALA A 414 11.76 -20.61 -2.95
N LEU A 415 11.06 -19.86 -3.81
CA LEU A 415 10.08 -20.40 -4.74
C LEU A 415 10.73 -20.97 -6.01
N ASP A 416 11.98 -20.64 -6.31
CA ASP A 416 12.79 -21.23 -7.40
C ASP A 416 12.01 -21.31 -8.73
N GLY A 417 11.53 -20.15 -9.19
CA GLY A 417 10.77 -20.03 -10.44
C GLY A 417 9.29 -20.43 -10.37
N LYS A 418 8.77 -20.87 -9.22
CA LYS A 418 7.34 -21.20 -9.03
C LYS A 418 6.43 -19.97 -8.89
N ALA A 419 6.99 -18.80 -8.65
CA ALA A 419 6.29 -17.52 -8.69
C ALA A 419 6.79 -16.70 -9.89
N PRO A 420 6.06 -16.67 -11.02
CA PRO A 420 6.46 -15.88 -12.17
C PRO A 420 6.35 -14.38 -11.87
N TYR A 421 7.31 -13.61 -12.39
CA TYR A 421 7.18 -12.17 -12.55
C TYR A 421 6.58 -11.90 -13.94
N ARG A 422 5.34 -11.41 -14.00
CA ARG A 422 4.62 -11.26 -15.28
C ARG A 422 4.77 -9.89 -15.94
N GLY A 423 5.40 -8.92 -15.26
CA GLY A 423 5.71 -7.62 -15.83
C GLY A 423 4.46 -6.86 -16.27
N LEU A 424 4.51 -6.24 -17.45
CA LEU A 424 3.48 -5.33 -17.96
C LEU A 424 2.05 -5.90 -17.92
N SER A 425 1.85 -7.22 -18.06
CA SER A 425 0.51 -7.83 -18.09
C SER A 425 -0.23 -7.80 -16.76
N GLU A 426 0.44 -7.48 -15.64
CA GLU A 426 -0.23 -7.32 -14.35
C GLU A 426 -0.91 -5.95 -14.21
N ILE A 427 -0.63 -5.01 -15.11
CA ILE A 427 -1.15 -3.65 -15.08
C ILE A 427 -2.45 -3.58 -15.90
N LYS A 428 -3.54 -3.11 -15.28
CA LYS A 428 -4.84 -3.02 -15.94
C LYS A 428 -4.77 -2.09 -17.17
N GLY A 429 -5.36 -2.54 -18.27
CA GLY A 429 -5.33 -1.80 -19.55
C GLY A 429 -4.06 -2.00 -20.36
N GLN A 430 -3.13 -2.83 -19.87
CA GLN A 430 -1.90 -3.22 -20.58
C GLN A 430 -1.95 -4.73 -20.90
N GLY A 431 -1.89 -5.08 -22.18
CA GLY A 431 -2.04 -6.47 -22.65
C GLY A 431 -3.07 -6.59 -23.76
#